data_AF-A0A3C0QUR6-F1
#
_entry.id   AF-A0A3C0QUR6-F1
#
_cell.length_a   1.000
_cell.length_b   1.000
_cell.length_c   1.000
_cell.angle_alpha   90.00
_cell.angle_beta   90.00
_cell.angle_gamma   90.00
#
_symmetry.space_group_name_H-M   'P 1'
#
loop_
_entity.id
_entity.type
_entity.pdbx_description
1 polymer ?
#
loop_
_entity_poly.entity_id
_entity_poly.type
_entity_poly.pdbx_seq_one_letter_code
_entity_poly.pdbx_strand_id
1 'polypeptide(L)'
;MANQNFNQQQRGANYGRPTASQHEPVNLKSYDFKKWIKSQIDNKTVEFADKFGMQIKIGGLTTSQIRNFFGEMRRIQMKGFENQKPSFFLLKPKLAYAVKRHDNKGMRNFYELFDEVYRLIDVENVVEGEKNYKNMMEIMEAVLAYHKFHGGRE
;
A
#
# COMPACT_ATOMS: atom_id res chain seq x y z
N MET A 1 -59.80 -2.40 -4.13
CA MET A 1 -58.94 -3.58 -4.36
C MET A 1 -58.12 -3.33 -5.61
N ALA A 2 -56.82 -3.08 -5.47
CA ALA A 2 -55.87 -3.12 -6.58
C ALA A 2 -54.49 -3.38 -5.96
N ASN A 3 -54.03 -4.61 -6.15
CA ASN A 3 -52.72 -5.10 -5.75
C ASN A 3 -51.77 -4.84 -6.92
N GLN A 4 -50.68 -4.09 -6.71
CA GLN A 4 -49.57 -4.05 -7.67
C GLN A 4 -48.24 -4.10 -6.91
N ASN A 5 -47.74 -5.32 -6.80
CA ASN A 5 -46.33 -5.64 -6.62
C ASN A 5 -45.52 -5.05 -7.79
N PHE A 6 -44.55 -4.18 -7.50
CA PHE A 6 -43.46 -3.90 -8.43
C PHE A 6 -42.11 -4.02 -7.70
N ASN A 7 -41.57 -5.22 -7.82
CA ASN A 7 -40.16 -5.62 -7.89
C ASN A 7 -39.10 -4.64 -7.36
N GLN A 8 -38.48 -5.04 -6.24
CA GLN A 8 -37.09 -4.69 -5.92
C GLN A 8 -36.15 -5.35 -6.94
N GLN A 9 -35.60 -4.55 -7.88
CA GLN A 9 -34.39 -4.93 -8.61
C GLN A 9 -33.19 -4.23 -7.99
N GLN A 10 -32.43 -5.00 -7.23
CA GLN A 10 -31.07 -4.70 -6.84
C GLN A 10 -30.22 -4.56 -8.11
N ARG A 11 -29.77 -3.35 -8.42
CA ARG A 11 -28.72 -3.12 -9.42
C ARG A 11 -27.37 -3.36 -8.75
N GLY A 12 -26.90 -4.60 -8.80
CA GLY A 12 -25.48 -4.90 -8.57
C GLY A 12 -24.66 -4.23 -9.66
N ALA A 13 -23.90 -3.19 -9.29
CA ALA A 13 -22.90 -2.60 -10.19
C ALA A 13 -21.83 -3.67 -10.45
N ASN A 14 -21.86 -4.25 -11.64
CA ASN A 14 -20.89 -5.22 -12.11
C ASN A 14 -19.58 -4.48 -12.42
N TYR A 15 -18.75 -4.26 -11.40
CA TYR A 15 -17.37 -3.81 -11.59
C TYR A 15 -16.56 -4.97 -12.16
N GLY A 16 -16.58 -5.12 -13.48
CA GLY A 16 -15.75 -6.09 -14.18
C GLY A 16 -14.29 -5.90 -13.79
N ARG A 17 -13.68 -6.95 -13.23
CA ARG A 17 -12.27 -6.92 -12.82
C ARG A 17 -11.39 -6.71 -14.05
N PRO A 18 -10.53 -5.68 -14.08
CA PRO A 18 -9.56 -5.51 -15.15
C PRO A 18 -8.68 -6.76 -15.29
N THR A 19 -8.55 -7.30 -16.50
CA THR A 19 -7.65 -8.41 -16.77
C THR A 19 -6.21 -7.92 -16.78
N ALA A 20 -5.25 -8.80 -16.42
CA ALA A 20 -3.82 -8.45 -16.34
C ALA A 20 -3.22 -7.88 -17.65
N SER A 21 -3.86 -8.11 -18.79
CA SER A 21 -3.45 -7.59 -20.10
C SER A 21 -3.76 -6.10 -20.35
N GLN A 22 -4.56 -5.46 -19.49
CA GLN A 22 -5.01 -4.06 -19.68
C GLN A 22 -4.45 -3.09 -18.63
N HIS A 23 -3.57 -3.56 -17.73
CA HIS A 23 -3.04 -2.71 -16.67
C HIS A 23 -1.75 -2.02 -17.11
N GLU A 24 -1.83 -0.70 -17.33
CA GLU A 24 -0.61 0.11 -17.52
C GLU A 24 0.20 0.16 -16.22
N PRO A 25 1.54 -0.03 -16.27
CA PRO A 25 2.37 0.07 -15.08
C PRO A 25 2.24 1.45 -14.42
N VAL A 26 2.03 1.46 -13.11
CA VAL A 26 2.07 2.65 -12.27
C VAL A 26 3.46 3.27 -12.33
N ASN A 27 3.53 4.52 -12.78
CA ASN A 27 4.72 5.35 -12.69
C ASN A 27 4.70 6.12 -11.35
N LEU A 28 5.57 5.76 -10.41
CA LEU A 28 5.61 6.43 -9.10
C LEU A 28 5.83 7.95 -9.21
N LYS A 29 6.55 8.43 -10.23
CA LYS A 29 6.82 9.86 -10.43
C LYS A 29 5.58 10.70 -10.77
N SER A 30 4.46 10.07 -11.13
CA SER A 30 3.21 10.80 -11.39
C SER A 30 2.40 11.13 -10.13
N TYR A 31 2.88 10.72 -8.95
CA TYR A 31 2.18 10.91 -7.68
C TYR A 31 2.98 11.81 -6.74
N ASP A 32 2.27 12.66 -6.00
CA ASP A 32 2.86 13.55 -5.00
C ASP A 32 2.86 12.89 -3.62
N PHE A 33 3.81 11.97 -3.42
CA PHE A 33 3.98 11.31 -2.13
C PHE A 33 4.37 12.29 -1.03
N LYS A 34 5.04 13.39 -1.36
CA LYS A 34 5.41 14.42 -0.38
C LYS A 34 4.17 15.04 0.24
N LYS A 35 3.16 15.38 -0.56
CA LYS A 35 1.87 15.85 -0.06
C LYS A 35 1.23 14.83 0.88
N TRP A 36 1.13 13.56 0.48
CA TRP A 36 0.47 12.55 1.30
C TRP A 36 1.20 12.25 2.61
N ILE A 37 2.54 12.21 2.58
CA ILE A 37 3.36 11.95 3.77
C ILE A 37 3.34 13.16 4.71
N LYS A 38 3.55 14.38 4.21
CA LYS A 38 3.68 15.58 5.07
C LYS A 38 2.34 16.16 5.54
N SER A 39 1.25 15.87 4.82
CA SER A 39 -0.09 16.38 5.16
C SER A 39 -1.01 15.25 5.63
N GLN A 40 -1.67 14.57 4.69
CA GLN A 40 -2.62 13.49 4.95
C GLN A 40 -2.91 12.73 3.65
N ILE A 41 -3.42 11.50 3.77
CA ILE A 41 -3.97 10.75 2.64
C ILE A 41 -5.22 11.43 2.05
N ASP A 42 -5.50 11.19 0.78
CA ASP A 42 -6.71 11.66 0.10
C ASP A 42 -7.25 10.60 -0.88
N ASN A 43 -8.32 10.92 -1.61
CA ASN A 43 -8.92 10.00 -2.59
C ASN A 43 -7.90 9.54 -3.65
N LYS A 44 -6.93 10.38 -4.02
CA LYS A 44 -5.90 9.98 -5.00
C LYS A 44 -4.94 8.94 -4.41
N THR A 45 -4.74 8.92 -3.09
CA THR A 45 -4.00 7.84 -2.41
C THR A 45 -4.71 6.50 -2.58
N VAL A 46 -6.04 6.49 -2.46
CA VAL A 46 -6.87 5.27 -2.62
C VAL A 46 -6.82 4.76 -4.06
N GLU A 47 -6.97 5.64 -5.05
CA GLU A 47 -6.85 5.30 -6.47
C GLU A 47 -5.45 4.77 -6.82
N PHE A 48 -4.41 5.38 -6.25
CA PHE A 48 -3.04 4.90 -6.38
C PHE A 48 -2.89 3.49 -5.79
N ALA A 49 -3.38 3.28 -4.57
CA ALA A 49 -3.25 2.02 -3.86
C ALA A 49 -3.97 0.87 -4.59
N ASP A 50 -5.11 1.14 -5.23
CA ASP A 50 -5.83 0.19 -6.07
C ASP A 50 -4.97 -0.29 -7.25
N LYS A 51 -4.51 0.65 -8.08
CA LYS A 51 -3.66 0.36 -9.25
C LYS A 51 -2.35 -0.32 -8.83
N PHE A 52 -1.71 0.21 -7.79
CA PHE A 52 -0.43 -0.32 -7.34
C PHE A 52 -0.56 -1.70 -6.70
N GLY A 53 -1.62 -1.94 -5.92
CA GLY A 53 -1.96 -3.24 -5.34
C GLY A 53 -2.15 -4.31 -6.42
N MET A 54 -2.81 -3.97 -7.53
CA MET A 54 -2.93 -4.86 -8.69
C MET A 54 -1.58 -5.10 -9.37
N GLN A 55 -0.77 -4.04 -9.59
CA GLN A 55 0.56 -4.17 -10.19
C GLN A 55 1.48 -5.10 -9.40
N ILE A 56 1.58 -4.94 -8.07
CA ILE A 56 2.47 -5.79 -7.26
C ILE A 56 1.93 -7.22 -7.15
N LYS A 57 0.60 -7.40 -7.22
CA LYS A 57 -0.02 -8.73 -7.34
C LYS A 57 0.35 -9.40 -8.66
N ILE A 58 0.23 -8.70 -9.79
CA ILE A 58 0.65 -9.21 -11.12
C ILE A 58 2.16 -9.51 -11.11
N GLY A 59 2.95 -8.69 -10.41
CA GLY A 59 4.38 -8.88 -10.23
C GLY A 59 4.78 -10.07 -9.36
N GLY A 60 3.83 -10.80 -8.77
CA GLY A 60 4.08 -12.00 -7.98
C GLY A 60 4.44 -11.74 -6.51
N LEU A 61 4.14 -10.55 -5.97
CA LEU A 61 4.22 -10.33 -4.53
C LEU A 61 3.14 -11.16 -3.84
N THR A 62 3.51 -12.01 -2.89
CA THR A 62 2.55 -12.83 -2.14
C THR A 62 1.97 -12.08 -0.95
N THR A 63 0.81 -12.54 -0.47
CA THR A 63 0.17 -11.98 0.73
C THR A 63 1.05 -12.14 1.97
N SER A 64 1.76 -13.27 2.08
CA SER A 64 2.68 -13.55 3.18
C SER A 64 3.85 -12.55 3.20
N GLN A 65 4.44 -12.26 2.05
CA GLN A 65 5.53 -11.28 1.91
C GLN A 65 5.13 -9.87 2.36
N ILE A 66 4.06 -9.32 1.79
CA ILE A 66 3.61 -7.96 2.11
C ILE A 66 3.12 -7.86 3.57
N ARG A 67 2.41 -8.89 4.08
CA ARG A 67 1.93 -8.91 5.47
C ARG A 67 3.08 -8.96 6.47
N ASN A 68 4.10 -9.77 6.22
CA ASN A 68 5.26 -9.87 7.11
C ASN A 68 5.96 -8.53 7.26
N PHE A 69 6.20 -7.84 6.14
CA PHE A 69 6.81 -6.51 6.17
C PHE A 69 5.91 -5.46 6.83
N PHE A 70 4.62 -5.42 6.46
CA PHE A 70 3.66 -4.51 7.08
C PHE A 70 3.51 -4.74 8.59
N GLY A 71 3.58 -5.99 9.06
CA GLY A 71 3.57 -6.33 10.47
C GLY A 71 4.76 -5.76 11.24
N GLU A 72 5.96 -5.74 10.64
CA GLU A 72 7.11 -5.07 11.24
C GLU A 72 6.90 -3.56 11.37
N MET A 73 6.34 -2.92 10.34
CA MET A 73 6.00 -1.50 10.37
C MET A 73 4.93 -1.21 11.44
N ARG A 74 3.88 -2.02 11.51
CA ARG A 74 2.84 -1.87 12.54
C ARG A 74 3.41 -2.01 13.95
N ARG A 75 4.36 -2.93 14.17
CA ARG A 75 5.05 -3.07 15.46
C ARG A 75 5.82 -1.81 15.85
N ILE A 76 6.47 -1.15 14.90
CA ILE A 76 7.15 0.14 15.12
C ILE A 76 6.12 1.20 15.50
N GLN A 77 5.01 1.30 14.76
CA GLN A 77 3.91 2.23 15.05
C GLN A 77 3.38 2.05 16.48
N MET A 78 3.08 0.82 16.88
CA MET A 78 2.52 0.50 18.20
C MET A 78 3.47 0.80 19.35
N LYS A 79 4.78 0.70 19.13
CA LYS A 79 5.81 0.99 20.14
C LYS A 79 6.25 2.46 20.16
N GLY A 80 5.70 3.28 19.27
CA GLY A 80 6.10 4.66 19.05
C GLY A 80 7.29 4.75 18.09
N PHE A 81 7.16 5.60 17.06
CA PHE A 81 8.18 5.78 16.03
C PHE A 81 9.50 6.25 16.63
N GLU A 82 9.47 7.24 17.52
CA GLU A 82 10.67 7.79 18.16
C GLU A 82 11.48 6.72 18.89
N ASN A 83 10.81 5.93 19.73
CA ASN A 83 11.42 4.83 20.49
C ASN A 83 11.95 3.69 19.60
N GLN A 84 11.57 3.68 18.32
CA GLN A 84 11.85 2.61 17.37
C GLN A 84 12.63 3.09 16.14
N LYS A 85 13.29 4.26 16.20
CA LYS A 85 14.16 4.75 15.12
C LYS A 85 15.16 3.71 14.60
N PRO A 86 15.89 2.95 15.45
CA PRO A 86 16.77 1.90 14.95
C PRO A 86 16.03 0.81 14.15
N SER A 87 14.85 0.39 14.62
CA SER A 87 14.00 -0.57 13.93
C SER A 87 13.51 -0.02 12.59
N PHE A 88 13.15 1.26 12.53
CA PHE A 88 12.76 1.96 11.30
C PHE A 88 13.91 1.99 10.28
N PHE A 89 15.12 2.36 10.69
CA PHE A 89 16.29 2.36 9.80
C PHE A 89 16.59 0.98 9.22
N LEU A 90 16.27 -0.09 9.95
CA LEU A 90 16.46 -1.47 9.49
C LEU A 90 15.39 -1.96 8.50
N LEU A 91 14.26 -1.27 8.33
CA LEU A 91 13.22 -1.68 7.38
C LEU A 91 13.75 -1.71 5.93
N LYS A 92 14.47 -0.66 5.52
CA LYS A 92 15.03 -0.54 4.17
C LYS A 92 16.02 -1.67 3.81
N PRO A 93 17.08 -1.94 4.59
CA PRO A 93 18.00 -3.03 4.28
C PRO A 93 17.32 -4.42 4.37
N LYS A 94 16.37 -4.62 5.28
CA LYS A 94 15.58 -5.87 5.33
C LYS A 94 14.77 -6.09 4.05
N LEU A 95 14.10 -5.04 3.56
CA LEU A 95 13.33 -5.14 2.33
C LEU A 95 14.23 -5.34 1.10
N ALA A 96 15.39 -4.67 1.06
CA ALA A 96 16.40 -4.87 0.00
C ALA A 96 16.91 -6.32 -0.04
N TYR A 97 17.13 -6.95 1.12
CA TYR A 97 17.45 -8.37 1.19
C TYR A 97 16.32 -9.26 0.67
N ALA A 98 15.07 -8.96 1.04
CA ALA A 98 13.89 -9.70 0.55
C ALA A 98 13.73 -9.61 -0.98
N VAL A 99 14.02 -8.44 -1.57
CA VAL A 99 14.07 -8.26 -3.03
C VAL A 99 15.04 -9.24 -3.69
N LYS A 100 16.27 -9.35 -3.17
CA LYS A 100 17.27 -10.29 -3.72
C LYS A 100 16.93 -11.75 -3.48
N ARG A 101 16.28 -12.07 -2.37
CA ARG A 101 15.90 -13.46 -2.03
C ARG A 101 14.76 -14.00 -2.90
N HIS A 102 13.76 -13.19 -3.20
CA HIS A 102 12.55 -13.63 -3.90
C HIS A 102 12.55 -13.29 -5.40
N ASP A 103 13.34 -12.30 -5.80
CA ASP A 103 13.66 -11.92 -7.19
C ASP A 103 12.46 -11.71 -8.14
N ASN A 104 11.27 -11.39 -7.62
CA ASN A 104 10.08 -11.11 -8.42
C ASN A 104 9.84 -9.60 -8.62
N LYS A 105 9.10 -9.25 -9.69
CA LYS A 105 8.83 -7.84 -10.04
C LYS A 105 7.98 -7.13 -8.99
N GLY A 106 7.06 -7.84 -8.34
CA GLY A 106 6.17 -7.28 -7.32
C GLY A 106 6.93 -6.79 -6.09
N MET A 107 7.91 -7.57 -5.63
CA MET A 107 8.80 -7.22 -4.52
C MET A 107 9.71 -6.04 -4.87
N ARG A 108 10.23 -5.97 -6.10
CA ARG A 108 11.00 -4.80 -6.57
C ARG A 108 10.15 -3.54 -6.59
N ASN A 109 8.96 -3.60 -7.20
CA ASN A 109 8.03 -2.47 -7.24
C ASN A 109 7.65 -2.01 -5.82
N PHE A 110 7.35 -2.95 -4.93
CA PHE A 110 7.03 -2.65 -3.53
C PHE A 110 8.21 -1.99 -2.80
N TYR A 111 9.44 -2.43 -3.05
CA TYR A 111 10.64 -1.76 -2.54
C TYR A 111 10.79 -0.34 -3.08
N GLU A 112 10.53 -0.10 -4.37
CA GLU A 112 10.60 1.25 -4.95
C GLU A 112 9.58 2.21 -4.33
N LEU A 113 8.34 1.75 -4.12
CA LEU A 113 7.34 2.52 -3.38
C LEU A 113 7.81 2.79 -1.95
N PHE A 114 8.23 1.75 -1.24
CA PHE A 114 8.69 1.88 0.14
C PHE A 114 9.85 2.87 0.23
N ASP A 115 10.83 2.78 -0.66
CA ASP A 115 11.94 3.69 -0.71
C ASP A 115 11.47 5.13 -0.93
N GLU A 116 10.53 5.38 -1.85
CA GLU A 116 9.98 6.72 -2.11
C GLU A 116 9.33 7.34 -0.87
N VAL A 117 8.48 6.61 -0.16
CA VAL A 117 7.82 7.13 1.04
C VAL A 117 8.75 7.19 2.26
N TYR A 118 9.73 6.28 2.35
CA TYR A 118 10.68 6.19 3.45
C TYR A 118 11.57 7.45 3.56
N ARG A 119 12.07 7.97 2.43
CA ARG A 119 12.90 9.21 2.41
C ARG A 119 12.14 10.46 2.82
N LEU A 120 10.80 10.41 2.83
CA LEU A 120 9.95 11.55 3.18
C LEU A 120 9.67 11.60 4.69
N ILE A 121 10.07 10.60 5.46
CA ILE A 121 9.93 10.62 6.92
C ILE A 121 10.95 11.59 7.52
N ASP A 122 10.46 12.52 8.35
CA ASP A 122 11.33 13.36 9.16
C ASP A 122 11.83 12.55 10.36
N VAL A 123 13.14 12.32 10.44
CA VAL A 123 13.75 11.51 11.50
C VAL A 123 14.35 12.38 12.61
N GLU A 124 14.38 13.69 12.45
CA GLU A 124 14.96 14.63 13.42
C GLU A 124 13.87 15.29 14.26
N ASN A 125 12.77 15.72 13.62
CA ASN A 125 11.62 16.28 14.30
C ASN A 125 10.66 15.16 14.72
N VAL A 126 10.52 14.94 16.03
CA VAL A 126 9.68 13.89 16.61
C VAL A 126 8.21 14.02 16.19
N VAL A 127 7.64 15.21 16.30
CA VAL A 127 6.20 15.46 16.03
C VAL A 127 5.89 15.24 14.56
N GLU A 128 6.72 15.80 13.67
CA GLU A 128 6.57 15.59 12.23
C GLU A 128 6.88 14.15 11.85
N GLY A 129 7.88 13.52 12.46
CA GLY A 129 8.25 12.13 12.23
C GLY A 129 7.12 11.15 12.53
N GLU A 130 6.47 11.30 13.68
CA GLU A 130 5.31 10.48 14.04
C GLU A 130 4.15 10.65 13.06
N LYS A 131 3.84 11.89 12.69
CA LYS A 131 2.80 12.19 11.70
C LYS A 131 3.14 11.60 10.32
N ASN A 132 4.36 11.81 9.84
CA ASN A 132 4.84 11.29 8.57
C ASN A 132 4.77 9.75 8.55
N TYR A 133 5.18 9.11 9.65
CA TYR A 133 5.16 7.67 9.79
C TYR A 133 3.73 7.11 9.80
N LYS A 134 2.80 7.78 10.50
CA LYS A 134 1.37 7.46 10.47
C LYS A 134 0.82 7.52 9.04
N ASN A 135 1.11 8.59 8.29
CA ASN A 135 0.64 8.74 6.92
C ASN A 135 1.25 7.68 5.99
N MET A 136 2.52 7.31 6.17
CA MET A 136 3.14 6.19 5.46
C MET A 136 2.43 4.87 5.77
N MET A 137 2.09 4.61 7.03
CA MET A 137 1.35 3.41 7.43
C MET A 137 -0.01 3.32 6.73
N GLU A 138 -0.72 4.44 6.60
CA GLU A 138 -2.01 4.49 5.91
C GLU A 138 -1.89 4.18 4.40
N ILE A 139 -0.86 4.70 3.72
CA ILE A 139 -0.57 4.36 2.32
C ILE A 139 -0.30 2.86 2.18
N MET A 140 0.56 2.30 3.04
CA MET A 140 0.97 0.89 2.97
C MET A 140 -0.18 -0.05 3.32
N GLU A 141 -1.06 0.35 4.23
CA GLU A 141 -2.29 -0.37 4.58
C GLU A 141 -3.27 -0.40 3.41
N ALA A 142 -3.47 0.73 2.73
CA ALA A 142 -4.30 0.78 1.53
C ALA A 142 -3.75 -0.14 0.42
N VAL A 143 -2.44 -0.11 0.17
CA VAL A 143 -1.78 -0.99 -0.80
C VAL A 143 -1.94 -2.47 -0.44
N LEU A 144 -1.76 -2.83 0.83
CA LEU A 144 -1.98 -4.19 1.33
C LEU A 144 -3.43 -4.64 1.13
N ALA A 145 -4.40 -3.76 1.44
CA ALA A 145 -5.82 -4.05 1.28
C ALA A 145 -6.18 -4.30 -0.19
N TYR A 146 -5.72 -3.45 -1.10
CA TYR A 146 -5.98 -3.60 -2.54
C TYR A 146 -5.23 -4.78 -3.16
N HIS A 147 -3.99 -5.05 -2.75
CA HIS A 147 -3.29 -6.28 -3.15
C HIS A 147 -4.10 -7.54 -2.83
N LYS A 148 -4.66 -7.60 -1.61
CA LYS A 148 -5.54 -8.70 -1.19
C LYS A 148 -6.84 -8.71 -1.99
N PHE A 149 -7.47 -7.55 -2.21
CA PHE A 149 -8.68 -7.41 -3.03
C PHE A 149 -8.50 -7.95 -4.46
N HIS A 150 -7.33 -7.71 -5.07
CA HIS A 150 -6.96 -8.20 -6.41
C HIS A 150 -6.57 -9.69 -6.44
N GLY A 151 -6.77 -10.41 -5.33
CA GLY A 151 -6.56 -11.85 -5.23
C GLY A 151 -5.09 -12.23 -5.05
N GLY A 152 -4.31 -11.42 -4.32
CA GLY A 152 -3.02 -11.85 -3.81
C GLY A 152 -3.13 -13.19 -3.06
N ARG A 153 -2.41 -14.21 -3.52
CA ARG A 153 -2.39 -15.55 -2.90
C ARG A 153 -1.23 -15.68 -1.92
N GLU A 154 -1.20 -16.77 -1.15
CA GLU A 154 -0.13 -17.06 -0.18
C GLU A 154 1.24 -17.27 -0.83
#